data_AF-A0A3R7WVR0-F1
#
_entry.id   AF-A0A3R7WVR0-F1
#
_cell.length_a   1.000
_cell.length_b   1.000
_cell.length_c   1.000
_cell.angle_alpha   90.00
_cell.angle_beta   90.00
_cell.angle_gamma   90.00
#
_symmetry.space_group_name_H-M   'P 1'
#
loop_
_entity.id
_entity.type
_entity.pdbx_description
1 polymer ?
#
loop_
_entity_poly.entity_id
_entity_poly.type
_entity_poly.pdbx_seq_one_letter_code
_entity_poly.pdbx_strand_id
1 'polypeptide(L)'
;MKKIGFFLLLCSLILSSCGIYKRSDVKDNPVNVNERVEKNIKEGKGVRFLNKGSGQGGVFDFASSNPMWRATVDILDFVTFANASYSGGIIVTDWFNDNSKENALRDLKITVKFLSNEIRADGLQIDIHERTCKVNNPSSCSINKIKSDVTGELKLAILKSATRLEKDMRKKRSKNFKRKLIIDKENEGNKR
;
A
#
# COMPACT_ATOMS: atom_id res chain seq x y z
N MET A 1 -44.18 14.79 15.29
CA MET A 1 -44.08 15.53 14.00
C MET A 1 -42.78 16.30 13.82
N LYS A 2 -42.28 17.07 14.82
CA LYS A 2 -41.01 17.84 14.69
C LYS A 2 -39.74 17.02 14.37
N LYS A 3 -39.64 15.77 14.84
CA LYS A 3 -38.46 14.89 14.60
C LYS A 3 -38.36 14.36 13.15
N ILE A 4 -39.49 14.20 12.46
CA ILE A 4 -39.53 13.75 11.05
C ILE A 4 -39.11 14.88 10.10
N GLY A 5 -39.50 16.13 10.39
CA GLY A 5 -39.04 17.29 9.63
C GLY A 5 -37.53 17.50 9.70
N PHE A 6 -36.91 17.26 10.87
CA PHE A 6 -35.46 17.34 11.04
C PHE A 6 -34.72 16.25 10.25
N PHE A 7 -35.27 15.03 10.20
CA PHE A 7 -34.69 13.93 9.41
C PHE A 7 -34.78 14.18 7.90
N LEU A 8 -35.89 14.73 7.41
CA LEU A 8 -36.07 15.11 6.00
C LEU A 8 -35.13 16.26 5.58
N LEU A 9 -34.93 17.26 6.44
CA LEU A 9 -33.99 18.36 6.21
C LEU A 9 -32.53 17.84 6.16
N LEU A 10 -32.16 16.94 7.08
CA LEU A 10 -30.85 16.31 7.10
C LEU A 10 -30.61 15.46 5.83
N CYS A 11 -31.64 14.77 5.33
CA CYS A 11 -31.57 13.97 4.11
C CYS A 11 -31.36 14.82 2.84
N SER A 12 -31.95 16.02 2.77
CA SER A 12 -31.78 16.93 1.63
C SER A 12 -30.34 17.49 1.50
N LEU A 13 -29.61 17.62 2.61
CA LEU A 13 -28.24 18.11 2.63
C LEU A 13 -27.22 17.08 2.14
N ILE A 14 -27.57 15.79 2.17
CA ILE A 14 -26.70 14.68 1.70
C ILE A 14 -26.79 14.51 0.18
N LEU A 15 -27.91 14.92 -0.44
CA LEU A 15 -28.18 14.77 -1.87
C LEU A 15 -27.50 15.84 -2.73
N SER A 16 -27.11 17.00 -2.16
CA SER A 16 -26.40 18.07 -2.88
C SER A 16 -24.88 17.87 -2.96
N SER A 17 -24.33 16.85 -2.30
CA SER A 17 -22.89 16.53 -2.31
C SER A 17 -22.42 15.76 -3.55
N CYS A 18 -23.34 15.27 -4.39
CA CYS A 18 -22.96 14.51 -5.59
C CYS A 18 -22.86 15.47 -6.77
N GLY A 19 -21.63 15.76 -7.23
CA GLY A 19 -21.39 16.56 -8.43
C GLY A 19 -21.97 15.87 -9.67
N ILE A 20 -23.17 16.30 -10.09
CA ILE A 20 -24.05 15.63 -11.06
C ILE A 20 -23.56 15.66 -12.52
N TYR A 21 -22.47 16.36 -12.85
CA TYR A 21 -22.07 16.45 -14.26
C TYR A 21 -20.56 16.59 -14.45
N LYS A 22 -19.93 15.51 -14.92
CA LYS A 22 -18.58 15.59 -15.51
C LYS A 22 -18.74 15.67 -17.03
N ARG A 23 -18.40 16.81 -17.62
CA ARG A 23 -18.32 16.96 -19.08
C ARG A 23 -17.36 15.88 -19.63
N SER A 24 -17.82 15.13 -20.62
CA SER A 24 -17.04 14.07 -21.26
C SER A 24 -16.39 14.59 -22.54
N ASP A 25 -15.52 15.59 -22.39
CA ASP A 25 -14.82 16.17 -23.53
C ASP A 25 -13.75 15.19 -24.06
N VAL A 26 -13.40 15.28 -25.34
CA VAL A 26 -12.36 14.41 -25.97
C VAL A 26 -11.00 14.52 -25.26
N LYS A 27 -10.70 15.69 -24.69
CA LYS A 27 -9.52 15.92 -23.84
C LYS A 27 -9.51 15.01 -22.60
N ASP A 28 -10.68 14.77 -22.03
CA ASP A 28 -10.88 13.94 -20.85
C ASP A 28 -11.23 12.49 -21.20
N ASN A 29 -11.62 12.18 -22.41
CA ASN A 29 -11.85 10.80 -22.84
C ASN A 29 -11.34 10.59 -24.27
N PRO A 30 -10.09 10.15 -24.44
CA PRO A 30 -9.50 10.04 -25.76
C PRO A 30 -10.25 9.00 -26.62
N VAL A 31 -10.48 9.37 -27.87
CA VAL A 31 -11.13 8.50 -28.87
C VAL A 31 -10.17 7.39 -29.29
N ASN A 32 -8.87 7.68 -29.35
CA ASN A 32 -7.85 6.70 -29.74
C ASN A 32 -7.70 5.58 -28.69
N VAL A 33 -7.65 4.33 -29.18
CA VAL A 33 -7.55 3.12 -28.33
C VAL A 33 -6.29 3.14 -27.47
N ASN A 34 -5.14 3.47 -28.05
CA ASN A 34 -3.85 3.45 -27.34
C ASN A 34 -3.79 4.51 -26.24
N GLU A 35 -4.30 5.71 -26.50
CA GLU A 35 -4.37 6.79 -25.51
C GLU A 35 -5.32 6.44 -24.36
N ARG A 36 -6.44 5.76 -24.66
CA ARG A 36 -7.38 5.25 -23.65
C ARG A 36 -6.74 4.19 -22.76
N VAL A 37 -6.00 3.25 -23.36
CA VAL A 37 -5.27 2.22 -22.61
C VAL A 37 -4.20 2.86 -21.72
N GLU A 38 -3.43 3.81 -22.23
CA GLU A 38 -2.43 4.54 -21.45
C GLU A 38 -3.08 5.27 -20.25
N LYS A 39 -4.20 5.95 -20.49
CA LYS A 39 -4.97 6.64 -19.45
C LYS A 39 -5.46 5.67 -18.37
N ASN A 40 -6.00 4.52 -18.77
CA ASN A 40 -6.44 3.49 -17.82
C ASN A 40 -5.27 2.93 -17.00
N ILE A 41 -4.08 2.75 -17.59
CA ILE A 41 -2.88 2.32 -16.86
C ILE A 41 -2.47 3.38 -15.81
N LYS A 42 -2.50 4.68 -16.17
CA LYS A 42 -2.19 5.78 -15.24
C LYS A 42 -3.19 5.89 -14.10
N GLU A 43 -4.48 5.77 -14.42
CA GLU A 43 -5.57 5.86 -13.44
C GLU A 43 -5.75 4.56 -12.63
N GLY A 44 -5.05 3.48 -12.99
CA GLY A 44 -5.19 2.17 -12.34
C GLY A 44 -6.47 1.41 -12.72
N LYS A 45 -7.18 1.86 -13.76
CA LYS A 45 -8.42 1.26 -14.31
C LYS A 45 -8.18 0.12 -15.31
N GLY A 46 -6.97 -0.46 -15.32
CA GLY A 46 -6.66 -1.62 -16.16
C GLY A 46 -7.53 -2.82 -15.77
N VAL A 47 -7.93 -3.62 -16.77
CA VAL A 47 -8.83 -4.76 -16.59
C VAL A 47 -8.17 -5.80 -15.66
N ARG A 48 -8.63 -5.88 -14.40
CA ARG A 48 -8.30 -6.98 -13.46
C ARG A 48 -9.22 -8.20 -13.64
N PHE A 49 -10.23 -8.09 -14.51
CA PHE A 49 -11.32 -9.05 -14.63
C PHE A 49 -10.95 -10.30 -15.43
N LEU A 50 -9.91 -10.24 -16.28
CA LEU A 50 -9.54 -11.35 -17.17
C LEU A 50 -8.30 -12.15 -16.69
N ASN A 51 -7.88 -12.00 -15.43
CA ASN A 51 -6.72 -12.72 -14.87
C ASN A 51 -7.11 -13.79 -13.83
N LYS A 52 -8.37 -14.25 -13.84
CA LYS A 52 -8.88 -15.30 -12.93
C LYS A 52 -9.10 -16.67 -13.61
N GLY A 53 -8.66 -16.89 -14.85
CA GLY A 53 -9.13 -18.08 -15.57
C GLY A 53 -8.37 -18.62 -16.79
N SER A 54 -7.13 -18.23 -17.08
CA SER A 54 -6.36 -18.92 -18.13
C SER A 54 -4.93 -19.19 -17.68
N GLY A 55 -4.62 -20.47 -17.54
CA GLY A 55 -3.36 -20.97 -17.02
C GLY A 55 -2.16 -20.61 -17.89
N GLN A 56 -1.45 -19.56 -17.47
CA GLN A 56 -0.04 -19.39 -17.79
C GLN A 56 0.71 -19.29 -16.45
N GLY A 57 1.27 -20.42 -16.04
CA GLY A 57 2.04 -20.55 -14.82
C GLY A 57 3.26 -19.62 -14.83
N GLY A 58 3.57 -19.08 -13.64
CA GLY A 58 4.92 -18.64 -13.32
C GLY A 58 5.33 -17.24 -13.76
N VAL A 59 4.65 -16.21 -13.24
CA VAL A 59 5.41 -15.03 -12.79
C VAL A 59 4.95 -14.70 -11.38
N PHE A 60 5.59 -15.35 -10.42
CA PHE A 60 5.48 -15.05 -9.00
C PHE A 60 6.22 -13.72 -8.77
N ASP A 61 5.65 -12.61 -9.26
CA ASP A 61 6.19 -11.27 -9.08
C ASP A 61 5.86 -10.81 -7.64
N PHE A 62 6.38 -11.58 -6.69
CA PHE A 62 5.71 -11.82 -5.42
C PHE A 62 5.94 -10.64 -4.47
N ALA A 63 7.18 -10.27 -4.14
CA ALA A 63 7.45 -9.12 -3.28
C ALA A 63 7.64 -7.77 -4.04
N SER A 64 7.99 -7.82 -5.33
CA SER A 64 8.33 -6.64 -6.15
C SER A 64 7.09 -5.82 -6.56
N SER A 65 5.91 -6.45 -6.64
CA SER A 65 4.70 -5.84 -7.20
C SER A 65 3.76 -5.26 -6.15
N ASN A 66 3.96 -5.56 -4.87
CA ASN A 66 3.15 -5.02 -3.80
C ASN A 66 3.81 -3.78 -3.18
N PRO A 67 3.28 -2.58 -3.41
CA PRO A 67 3.84 -1.35 -2.87
C PRO A 67 3.84 -1.29 -1.34
N MET A 68 2.86 -1.93 -0.68
CA MET A 68 2.75 -1.91 0.78
C MET A 68 3.85 -2.75 1.42
N TRP A 69 4.11 -3.94 0.87
CA TRP A 69 5.21 -4.80 1.32
C TRP A 69 6.56 -4.08 1.16
N ARG A 70 6.83 -3.54 -0.03
CA ARG A 70 8.08 -2.82 -0.32
C ARG A 70 8.27 -1.63 0.59
N ALA A 71 7.23 -0.81 0.75
CA ALA A 71 7.27 0.32 1.66
C ALA A 71 7.57 -0.08 3.11
N THR A 72 7.04 -1.23 3.56
CA THR A 72 7.29 -1.73 4.91
C THR A 72 8.75 -2.15 5.07
N VAL A 73 9.28 -2.90 4.10
CA VAL A 73 10.70 -3.30 4.10
C VAL A 73 11.60 -2.07 4.09
N ASP A 74 11.33 -1.09 3.23
CA ASP A 74 12.11 0.15 3.13
C ASP A 74 12.06 0.98 4.42
N ILE A 75 10.95 0.96 5.17
CA ILE A 75 10.81 1.73 6.42
C ILE A 75 11.46 1.01 7.61
N LEU A 76 11.49 -0.33 7.57
CA LEU A 76 12.06 -1.15 8.64
C LEU A 76 13.49 -1.61 8.32
N ASP A 77 14.16 -1.01 7.33
CA ASP A 77 15.50 -1.41 6.87
C ASP A 77 16.63 -1.14 7.87
N PHE A 78 16.35 -0.33 8.89
CA PHE A 78 17.28 -0.01 9.97
C PHE A 78 17.44 -1.14 11.01
N VAL A 79 16.63 -2.20 10.94
CA VAL A 79 16.69 -3.38 11.84
C VAL A 79 16.79 -4.68 11.05
N THR A 80 17.25 -5.74 11.70
CA THR A 80 17.24 -7.08 11.12
C THR A 80 15.86 -7.72 11.24
N PHE A 81 15.55 -8.63 10.30
CA PHE A 81 14.29 -9.37 10.28
C PHE A 81 14.46 -10.79 10.80
N ALA A 82 13.72 -11.15 11.85
CA ALA A 82 13.58 -12.51 12.33
C ALA A 82 12.80 -13.39 11.33
N ASN A 83 11.80 -12.79 10.66
CA ASN A 83 11.00 -13.47 9.65
C ASN A 83 10.45 -12.45 8.64
N ALA A 84 10.50 -12.76 7.35
CA ALA A 84 9.83 -11.96 6.32
C ALA A 84 9.24 -12.91 5.27
N SER A 85 7.95 -13.24 5.42
CA SER A 85 7.23 -14.13 4.50
C SER A 85 6.16 -13.35 3.74
N TYR A 86 6.41 -13.13 2.45
CA TYR A 86 5.45 -12.44 1.59
C TYR A 86 4.17 -13.27 1.38
N SER A 87 4.27 -14.58 1.13
CA SER A 87 3.11 -15.48 1.01
C SER A 87 2.29 -15.52 2.28
N GLY A 88 2.96 -15.54 3.43
CA GLY A 88 2.32 -15.51 4.74
C GLY A 88 1.78 -14.13 5.13
N GLY A 89 2.07 -13.08 4.36
CA GLY A 89 1.67 -11.72 4.65
C GLY A 89 2.19 -11.24 6.01
N ILE A 90 3.43 -11.59 6.38
CA ILE A 90 3.99 -11.23 7.69
C ILE A 90 5.46 -10.82 7.60
N ILE A 91 5.82 -9.76 8.32
CA ILE A 91 7.19 -9.34 8.60
C ILE A 91 7.34 -9.25 10.12
N VAL A 92 8.43 -9.80 10.65
CA VAL A 92 8.78 -9.79 12.06
C VAL A 92 10.23 -9.34 12.16
N THR A 93 10.48 -8.25 12.90
CA THR A 93 11.83 -7.78 13.20
C THR A 93 12.45 -8.64 14.29
N ASP A 94 13.78 -8.64 14.37
CA ASP A 94 14.46 -9.05 15.60
C ASP A 94 14.18 -8.07 16.74
N TRP A 95 14.59 -8.47 17.94
CA TRP A 95 14.63 -7.57 19.09
C TRP A 95 15.72 -6.52 18.85
N PHE A 96 15.36 -5.24 18.89
CA PHE A 96 16.30 -4.13 18.75
C PHE A 96 16.13 -3.14 19.90
N ASN A 97 17.24 -2.53 20.34
CA ASN A 97 17.21 -1.58 21.45
C ASN A 97 16.67 -0.23 20.98
N ASP A 98 15.69 0.30 21.71
CA ASP A 98 15.25 1.68 21.56
C ASP A 98 16.06 2.57 22.51
N ASN A 99 17.13 3.17 21.99
CA ASN A 99 18.06 4.04 22.72
C ASN A 99 17.43 5.34 23.25
N SER A 100 16.10 5.47 23.26
CA SER A 100 15.39 6.67 23.71
C SER A 100 15.44 6.91 25.23
N LYS A 101 15.85 5.93 26.04
CA LYS A 101 15.93 6.06 27.50
C LYS A 101 17.20 5.44 28.08
N GLU A 102 18.05 6.28 28.66
CA GLU A 102 19.38 5.92 29.18
C GLU A 102 19.39 4.90 30.33
N ASN A 103 18.25 4.72 31.04
CA ASN A 103 18.20 3.97 32.30
C ASN A 103 17.43 2.63 32.23
N ALA A 104 17.06 2.15 31.05
CA ALA A 104 16.36 0.87 30.89
C ALA A 104 16.88 0.07 29.71
N LEU A 105 17.17 -1.22 29.93
CA LEU A 105 17.38 -2.20 28.87
C LEU A 105 16.01 -2.49 28.23
N ARG A 106 15.71 -1.74 27.17
CA ARG A 106 14.44 -1.74 26.46
C ARG A 106 14.64 -2.22 25.03
N ASP A 107 14.15 -3.41 24.73
CA ASP A 107 14.13 -3.91 23.36
C ASP A 107 12.71 -3.89 22.79
N LEU A 108 12.60 -3.58 21.51
CA LEU A 108 11.36 -3.61 20.76
C LEU A 108 11.40 -4.72 19.71
N LYS A 109 10.22 -5.27 19.43
CA LYS A 109 9.98 -6.18 18.32
C LYS A 109 8.73 -5.72 17.59
N ILE A 110 8.86 -5.47 16.30
CA ILE A 110 7.77 -5.05 15.43
C ILE A 110 7.30 -6.25 14.62
N THR A 111 6.00 -6.49 14.63
CA THR A 111 5.34 -7.48 13.77
C THR A 111 4.34 -6.76 12.88
N VAL A 112 4.50 -6.90 11.57
CA VAL A 112 3.62 -6.34 10.56
C VAL A 112 2.89 -7.48 9.86
N LYS A 113 1.56 -7.40 9.81
CA LYS A 113 0.69 -8.36 9.13
C LYS A 113 -0.08 -7.64 8.03
N PHE A 114 -0.01 -8.20 6.83
CA PHE A 114 -0.70 -7.71 5.64
C PHE A 114 -2.02 -8.46 5.52
N LEU A 115 -3.12 -7.74 5.73
CA LEU A 115 -4.49 -8.27 5.62
C LEU A 115 -5.06 -8.10 4.20
N SER A 116 -4.46 -7.23 3.40
CA SER A 116 -4.86 -6.97 2.01
C SER A 116 -3.66 -6.54 1.16
N ASN A 117 -3.78 -6.74 -0.16
CA ASN A 117 -2.84 -6.23 -1.17
C ASN A 117 -3.15 -4.79 -1.61
N GLU A 118 -4.27 -4.24 -1.16
CA GLU A 118 -4.69 -2.87 -1.47
C GLU A 118 -4.15 -1.88 -0.44
N ILE A 119 -3.76 -0.68 -0.88
CA ILE A 119 -3.26 0.38 0.00
C ILE A 119 -4.43 0.98 0.79
N ARG A 120 -4.70 0.40 1.97
CA ARG A 120 -5.78 0.79 2.87
C ARG A 120 -5.31 0.75 4.32
N ALA A 121 -5.92 1.59 5.15
CA ALA A 121 -5.62 1.61 6.58
C ALA A 121 -5.95 0.28 7.27
N ASP A 122 -7.05 -0.38 6.94
CA ASP A 122 -7.42 -1.66 7.53
C ASP A 122 -6.70 -2.87 6.89
N GLY A 123 -5.99 -2.66 5.78
CA GLY A 123 -5.18 -3.69 5.11
C GLY A 123 -3.87 -4.02 5.81
N LEU A 124 -3.51 -3.29 6.87
CA LEU A 124 -2.24 -3.43 7.59
C LEU A 124 -2.47 -3.44 9.11
N GLN A 125 -1.97 -4.48 9.77
CA GLN A 125 -1.91 -4.57 11.22
C GLN A 125 -0.46 -4.55 11.69
N ILE A 126 -0.17 -3.71 12.67
CA ILE A 126 1.16 -3.59 13.27
C ILE A 126 1.02 -3.84 14.78
N ASP A 127 1.79 -4.80 15.27
CA ASP A 127 1.87 -5.14 16.69
C ASP A 127 3.31 -4.89 17.15
N ILE A 128 3.49 -4.06 18.19
CA ILE A 128 4.80 -3.79 18.80
C ILE A 128 4.84 -4.44 20.17
N HIS A 129 5.87 -5.24 20.40
CA HIS A 129 6.18 -5.82 21.70
C HIS A 129 7.42 -5.16 22.27
N GLU A 130 7.40 -4.92 23.57
CA GLU A 130 8.49 -4.35 24.33
C GLU A 130 8.98 -5.38 25.34
N ARG A 131 10.29 -5.56 25.40
CA ARG A 131 10.99 -6.33 26.43
C ARG A 131 11.74 -5.35 27.32
N THR A 132 11.36 -5.27 28.59
CA THR A 132 12.05 -4.47 29.60
C THR A 132 12.74 -5.39 30.60
N CYS A 133 14.03 -5.16 30.82
CA CYS A 133 14.83 -5.90 31.80
C CYS A 133 15.27 -4.97 32.93
N LYS A 134 15.29 -5.48 34.17
CA LYS A 134 15.79 -4.70 35.32
C LYS A 134 17.32 -4.60 35.25
N VAL A 135 17.86 -3.38 35.39
CA VAL A 135 19.32 -3.13 35.36
C VAL A 135 20.06 -4.00 36.38
N ASN A 136 19.49 -4.18 37.57
CA ASN A 136 20.10 -4.94 38.67
C ASN A 136 19.94 -6.47 38.55
N ASN A 137 19.12 -6.95 37.61
CA ASN A 137 18.97 -8.38 37.33
C ASN A 137 18.58 -8.60 35.86
N PRO A 138 19.55 -8.70 34.94
CA PRO A 138 19.28 -8.81 33.50
C PRO A 138 18.60 -10.13 33.09
N SER A 139 18.50 -11.11 33.98
CA SER A 139 17.74 -12.35 33.74
C SER A 139 16.23 -12.21 33.95
N SER A 140 15.78 -11.14 34.62
CA SER A 140 14.36 -10.87 34.88
C SER A 140 13.85 -9.82 33.90
N CYS A 141 13.32 -10.29 32.76
CA CYS A 141 12.72 -9.43 31.73
C CYS A 141 11.22 -9.71 31.59
N SER A 142 10.43 -8.66 31.40
CA SER A 142 9.00 -8.77 31.07
C SER A 142 8.75 -8.36 29.63
N ILE A 143 7.89 -9.12 28.93
CA ILE A 143 7.49 -8.82 27.54
C ILE A 143 6.02 -8.42 27.54
N ASN A 144 5.72 -7.23 27.03
CA ASN A 144 4.37 -6.72 26.93
C ASN A 144 4.09 -6.17 25.54
N LYS A 145 2.84 -6.31 25.07
CA LYS A 145 2.37 -5.60 23.88
C LYS A 145 2.08 -4.15 24.26
N ILE A 146 2.71 -3.21 23.56
CA ILE A 146 2.49 -1.79 23.79
C ILE A 146 1.44 -1.24 22.84
N LYS A 147 0.59 -0.36 23.35
CA LYS A 147 -0.27 0.51 22.54
C LYS A 147 0.34 1.90 22.61
N SER A 148 0.92 2.35 21.51
CA SER A 148 1.58 3.66 21.42
C SER A 148 1.18 4.35 20.13
N ASP A 149 1.21 5.68 20.15
CA ASP A 149 0.96 6.52 18.97
C ASP A 149 1.94 6.22 17.83
N VAL A 150 3.16 5.75 18.17
CA VAL A 150 4.17 5.25 17.24
C VAL A 150 3.62 4.18 16.30
N THR A 151 2.69 3.34 16.75
CA THR A 151 2.05 2.33 15.89
C THR A 151 1.24 3.00 14.78
N GLY A 152 0.52 4.08 15.11
CA GLY A 152 -0.25 4.86 14.15
C GLY A 152 0.64 5.63 13.18
N GLU A 153 1.71 6.26 13.68
CA GLU A 153 2.69 6.97 12.86
C GLU A 153 3.41 6.06 11.88
N LEU A 154 3.88 4.91 12.35
CA LEU A 154 4.53 3.89 11.53
C LEU A 154 3.59 3.39 10.43
N LYS A 155 2.34 3.13 10.79
CA LYS A 155 1.29 2.73 9.84
C LYS A 155 1.05 3.79 8.77
N LEU A 156 0.95 5.07 9.16
CA LEU A 156 0.80 6.18 8.23
C LEU A 156 2.02 6.35 7.32
N ALA A 157 3.23 6.21 7.87
CA ALA A 157 4.48 6.27 7.10
C ALA A 157 4.52 5.19 6.02
N ILE A 158 4.16 3.94 6.37
CA ILE A 158 4.07 2.82 5.43
C ILE A 158 3.05 3.10 4.33
N LEU A 159 1.84 3.53 4.67
CA LEU A 159 0.80 3.81 3.69
C LEU A 159 1.18 4.96 2.74
N LYS A 160 1.83 6.01 3.26
CA LYS A 160 2.31 7.14 2.47
C LYS A 160 3.41 6.72 1.50
N SER A 161 4.39 5.95 1.98
CA SER A 161 5.46 5.41 1.15
C SER A 161 4.92 4.47 0.07
N ALA A 162 4.01 3.55 0.44
CA ALA A 162 3.35 2.63 -0.48
C ALA A 162 2.59 3.38 -1.59
N THR A 163 1.85 4.42 -1.23
CA THR A 163 1.10 5.25 -2.18
C THR A 163 2.04 5.92 -3.20
N ARG A 164 3.19 6.41 -2.73
CA ARG A 164 4.22 6.99 -3.60
C ARG A 164 4.79 5.93 -4.54
N LEU A 165 5.18 4.76 -4.02
CA LEU A 165 5.71 3.65 -4.82
C LEU A 165 4.71 3.21 -5.88
N GLU A 166 3.42 3.11 -5.54
CA GLU A 166 2.38 2.73 -6.49
C GLU A 166 2.26 3.74 -7.64
N LYS A 167 2.26 5.04 -7.33
CA LYS A 167 2.23 6.11 -8.33
C LYS A 167 3.44 6.03 -9.27
N ASP A 168 4.63 5.79 -8.73
CA ASP A 168 5.85 5.65 -9.51
C ASP A 168 5.83 4.40 -10.39
N MET A 169 5.35 3.26 -9.87
CA MET A 169 5.16 2.04 -10.65
C MET A 169 4.16 2.24 -11.79
N ARG A 170 3.04 2.93 -11.55
CA ARG A 170 2.07 3.28 -12.60
C ARG A 170 2.68 4.16 -13.69
N LYS A 171 3.48 5.16 -13.30
CA LYS A 171 4.21 6.03 -14.25
C LYS A 171 5.20 5.22 -15.10
N LYS A 172 5.96 4.32 -14.48
CA LYS A 172 6.88 3.40 -15.19
C LYS A 172 6.13 2.50 -16.17
N ARG A 173 5.02 1.89 -15.75
CA ARG A 173 4.16 1.06 -16.61
C ARG A 173 3.63 1.83 -17.81
N SER A 174 3.15 3.05 -17.61
CA SER A 174 2.69 3.93 -18.69
C SER A 174 3.81 4.28 -19.68
N LYS A 175 5.03 4.59 -19.20
CA LYS A 175 6.19 4.86 -20.05
C LYS A 175 6.62 3.63 -20.86
N ASN A 176 6.64 2.46 -20.23
CA ASN A 176 6.99 1.20 -20.89
C ASN A 176 5.97 0.84 -21.98
N PHE A 177 4.68 1.08 -21.72
CA PHE A 177 3.63 0.90 -22.72
C PHE A 177 3.84 1.82 -23.94
N LYS A 178 4.13 3.11 -23.73
CA LYS A 178 4.47 4.02 -24.84
C LYS A 178 5.66 3.53 -25.65
N ARG A 179 6.73 3.11 -24.97
CA ARG A 179 7.93 2.61 -25.64
C ARG A 179 7.61 1.39 -26.51
N LYS A 180 6.79 0.47 -25.99
CA LYS A 180 6.32 -0.70 -26.74
C LYS A 180 5.55 -0.30 -28.00
N LEU A 181 4.62 0.65 -27.90
CA LEU A 181 3.88 1.16 -29.07
C LEU A 181 4.79 1.78 -30.14
N ILE A 182 5.89 2.43 -29.75
CA ILE A 182 6.86 2.99 -30.71
C ILE A 182 7.58 1.85 -31.45
N ILE A 183 8.08 0.86 -30.70
CA ILE A 183 8.78 -0.31 -31.26
C ILE A 183 7.86 -1.10 -32.20
N ASP A 184 6.60 -1.30 -31.82
CA ASP A 184 5.62 -2.03 -32.64
C ASP A 184 5.38 -1.30 -33.98
N LYS A 185 5.29 0.03 -33.97
CA LYS A 185 5.16 0.85 -35.20
C LYS A 185 6.41 0.80 -36.09
N GLU A 186 7.61 0.86 -35.50
CA GLU A 186 8.88 0.72 -36.24
C GLU A 186 8.97 -0.64 -36.93
N ASN A 187 8.58 -1.72 -36.24
CA ASN A 187 8.58 -3.08 -36.78
C ASN A 187 7.53 -3.31 -37.87
N GLU A 188 6.37 -2.64 -37.81
CA GLU A 188 5.37 -2.67 -38.89
C GLU A 188 5.82 -1.88 -40.12
N GLY A 189 6.56 -0.78 -39.93
CA GLY A 189 7.13 0.01 -41.01
C GLY A 189 8.24 -0.70 -41.76
N ASN A 190 9.06 -1.50 -41.07
CA ASN A 190 10.18 -2.26 -41.68
C ASN A 190 9.74 -3.57 -42.36
N LYS A 191 8.44 -3.92 -42.27
CA LYS A 191 7.84 -5.09 -42.94
C LYS A 191 7.14 -4.74 -44.27
N ARG A 192 7.12 -3.46 -44.65
CA ARG A 192 6.64 -2.97 -45.95
C ARG A 192 7.81 -2.56 -46.82
#